data_AF-A0AA37GQZ8-F1
#
_entry.id   AF-A0AA37GQZ8-F1
#
_cell.length_a   1.000
_cell.length_b   1.000
_cell.length_c   1.000
_cell.angle_alpha   90.00
_cell.angle_beta   90.00
_cell.angle_gamma   90.00
#
_symmetry.space_group_name_H-M   'P 1'
#
loop_
_entity.id
_entity.type
_entity.pdbx_description
1 polymer ?
#
loop_
_entity_poly.entity_id
_entity_poly.type
_entity_poly.pdbx_seq_one_letter_code
_entity_poly.pdbx_strand_id
1 'polypeptide(L)'
;MPSPTRADLLPNLGMLKPLANGTRKDCVQYAEAPLELGSLNGTMTYDCQDIASLYDVTVDDLVEWNPDLAVTPGLESACEFQGGFRYCVSPDERRWPDMTEYCVRETVAEPGWSCADYAFWFGLNITHLNEWNPNIGRDCENYQTAGNNGCDQFVNNIKIPQARFVAWNPSVGSDCSGVVKNYDYCVAIPSWQPPA
;
A
#
# COMPACT_ATOMS: atom_id res chain seq x y z
N MET A 1 -3.58 -20.98 -20.47
CA MET A 1 -4.29 -19.79 -19.92
C MET A 1 -3.50 -18.58 -20.39
N PRO A 2 -4.12 -17.54 -20.97
CA PRO A 2 -3.36 -16.38 -21.42
C PRO A 2 -2.75 -15.71 -20.19
N SER A 3 -1.42 -15.56 -20.20
CA SER A 3 -0.67 -14.77 -19.24
C SER A 3 -1.36 -13.42 -19.04
N PRO A 4 -1.45 -12.86 -17.83
CA PRO A 4 -1.97 -11.52 -17.68
C PRO A 4 -0.96 -10.54 -18.28
N THR A 5 -1.17 -10.21 -19.55
CA THR A 5 -0.74 -8.97 -20.18
C THR A 5 -1.55 -7.85 -19.54
N ARG A 6 -1.11 -7.39 -18.37
CA ARG A 6 -1.46 -6.07 -17.88
C ARG A 6 -0.19 -5.42 -17.35
N ALA A 7 0.48 -4.70 -18.24
CA ALA A 7 1.42 -3.68 -17.86
C ALA A 7 0.62 -2.56 -17.17
N ASP A 8 0.46 -2.68 -15.85
CA ASP A 8 -0.33 -1.73 -15.08
C ASP A 8 0.44 -0.43 -14.85
N LEU A 9 0.07 0.56 -15.67
CA LEU A 9 -0.29 1.93 -15.31
C LEU A 9 -0.05 2.33 -13.84
N LEU A 10 1.20 2.60 -13.48
CA LEU A 10 1.52 3.64 -12.51
C LEU A 10 1.58 5.00 -13.24
N PRO A 11 1.26 6.13 -12.58
CA PRO A 11 1.17 7.46 -13.20
C PRO A 11 2.48 8.02 -13.81
N ASN A 12 3.55 7.24 -13.93
CA ASN A 12 4.88 7.65 -14.41
C ASN A 12 5.56 6.59 -15.30
N LEU A 13 4.79 5.75 -16.01
CA LEU A 13 5.32 4.58 -16.74
C LEU A 13 6.32 4.89 -17.88
N GLY A 14 6.57 6.15 -18.21
CA GLY A 14 7.63 6.54 -19.15
C GLY A 14 9.02 6.74 -18.53
N MET A 15 9.14 6.72 -17.20
CA MET A 15 10.37 7.09 -16.48
C MET A 15 10.94 6.01 -15.55
N LEU A 16 10.17 4.96 -15.23
CA LEU A 16 10.62 3.91 -14.30
C LEU A 16 11.01 2.65 -15.06
N LYS A 17 12.16 2.05 -14.70
CA LYS A 17 12.62 0.77 -15.27
C LYS A 17 11.62 -0.36 -14.95
N PRO A 18 11.52 -1.42 -15.76
CA PRO A 18 10.72 -2.60 -15.42
C PRO A 18 11.24 -3.31 -14.16
N LEU A 19 10.40 -4.12 -13.51
CA LEU A 19 10.85 -5.05 -12.46
C LEU A 19 11.64 -6.20 -13.09
N ALA A 20 12.64 -6.71 -12.39
CA ALA A 20 13.29 -7.97 -12.76
C ALA A 20 12.31 -9.14 -12.65
N ASN A 21 12.63 -10.25 -13.30
CA ASN A 21 11.74 -11.41 -13.31
C ASN A 21 11.62 -12.00 -11.90
N GLY A 22 10.42 -12.40 -11.49
CA GLY A 22 10.19 -12.96 -10.16
C GLY A 22 10.32 -11.98 -8.98
N THR A 23 10.80 -10.75 -9.18
CA THR A 23 10.81 -9.72 -8.13
C THR A 23 9.41 -9.54 -7.56
N ARG A 24 9.31 -9.67 -6.24
CA ARG A 24 8.06 -9.45 -5.51
C ARG A 24 7.54 -8.03 -5.73
N LYS A 25 6.22 -7.88 -5.70
CA LYS A 25 5.52 -6.65 -6.13
C LYS A 25 5.01 -5.79 -4.97
N ASP A 26 5.13 -6.29 -3.75
CA ASP A 26 4.71 -5.70 -2.47
C ASP A 26 5.88 -5.08 -1.68
N CYS A 27 6.83 -4.49 -2.42
CA CYS A 27 7.98 -3.81 -1.82
C CYS A 27 7.67 -2.34 -1.52
N VAL A 28 8.01 -1.89 -0.30
CA VAL A 28 7.99 -0.47 0.07
C VAL A 28 9.08 0.29 -0.69
N GLN A 29 10.22 -0.36 -0.92
CA GLN A 29 11.34 0.23 -1.67
C GLN A 29 11.89 -0.73 -2.72
N TYR A 30 12.06 -0.20 -3.94
CA TYR A 30 12.75 -0.88 -5.03
C TYR A 30 14.08 -0.18 -5.30
N ALA A 31 15.15 -0.95 -5.43
CA ALA A 31 16.47 -0.47 -5.81
C ALA A 31 16.71 -0.67 -7.32
N GLU A 32 17.51 0.23 -7.88
CA GLU A 32 18.03 0.14 -9.24
C GLU A 32 19.55 0.18 -9.20
N ALA A 33 20.21 -0.78 -9.85
CA ALA A 33 21.66 -0.75 -9.96
C ALA A 33 22.13 0.11 -11.15
N PRO A 34 23.34 0.70 -11.07
CA PRO A 34 24.26 0.67 -9.92
C PRO A 34 23.80 1.54 -8.74
N LEU A 35 24.21 1.17 -7.52
CA LEU A 35 24.04 1.98 -6.31
C LEU A 35 25.36 2.58 -5.85
N GLU A 36 25.32 3.80 -5.29
CA GLU A 36 26.52 4.44 -4.73
C GLU A 36 26.82 3.95 -3.30
N LEU A 37 28.04 3.46 -3.09
CA LEU A 37 28.61 3.09 -1.81
C LEU A 37 29.17 4.32 -1.09
N GLY A 38 28.47 4.75 -0.04
CA GLY A 38 28.90 5.83 0.84
C GLY A 38 28.93 7.22 0.18
N SER A 39 29.19 8.25 0.98
CA SER A 39 29.00 9.64 0.54
C SER A 39 30.24 10.35 -0.03
N LEU A 40 31.41 9.67 -0.13
CA LEU A 40 32.68 10.39 -0.33
C LEU A 40 33.47 10.06 -1.60
N ASN A 41 33.17 8.99 -2.36
CA ASN A 41 33.98 8.60 -3.53
C ASN A 41 33.19 8.11 -4.76
N GLY A 42 31.85 8.16 -4.77
CA GLY A 42 31.04 7.79 -5.94
C GLY A 42 31.29 6.35 -6.43
N THR A 43 31.69 5.45 -5.53
CA THR A 43 31.92 4.05 -5.86
C THR A 43 30.59 3.39 -6.14
N MET A 44 30.44 2.79 -7.31
CA MET A 44 29.20 2.16 -7.77
C MET A 44 29.26 0.66 -7.53
N THR A 45 28.17 0.05 -7.06
CA THR A 45 28.05 -1.39 -6.84
C THR A 45 26.83 -2.00 -7.53
N TYR A 46 26.98 -3.26 -7.90
CA TYR A 46 25.93 -4.16 -8.39
C TYR A 46 25.83 -5.41 -7.49
N ASP A 47 26.75 -5.56 -6.53
CA ASP A 47 26.95 -6.77 -5.75
C ASP A 47 25.90 -6.86 -4.64
N CYS A 48 25.28 -8.03 -4.50
CA CYS A 48 24.24 -8.21 -3.49
C CYS A 48 24.74 -8.07 -2.06
N GLN A 49 26.01 -8.38 -1.75
CA GLN A 49 26.55 -8.23 -0.40
C GLN A 49 26.62 -6.75 0.00
N ASP A 50 27.05 -5.91 -0.94
CA ASP A 50 27.09 -4.47 -0.76
C ASP A 50 25.68 -3.88 -0.61
N ILE A 51 24.75 -4.29 -1.49
CA ILE A 51 23.37 -3.80 -1.49
C ILE A 51 22.62 -4.28 -0.25
N ALA A 52 22.80 -5.53 0.15
CA ALA A 52 22.26 -6.07 1.39
C ALA A 52 22.70 -5.23 2.60
N SER A 53 23.98 -4.86 2.64
CA SER A 53 24.53 -3.99 3.68
C SER A 53 23.96 -2.57 3.65
N LEU A 54 23.69 -2.01 2.45
CA LEU A 54 23.10 -0.68 2.30
C LEU A 54 21.65 -0.60 2.81
N TYR A 55 20.89 -1.68 2.64
CA TYR A 55 19.48 -1.74 3.04
C TYR A 55 19.24 -2.43 4.38
N ASP A 56 20.31 -2.86 5.06
CA ASP A 56 20.26 -3.58 6.35
C ASP A 56 19.44 -4.89 6.28
N VAL A 57 19.69 -5.67 5.22
CA VAL A 57 19.05 -6.97 4.93
C VAL A 57 20.10 -8.04 4.65
N THR A 58 19.71 -9.32 4.50
CA THR A 58 20.65 -10.39 4.11
C THR A 58 20.64 -10.65 2.60
N VAL A 59 21.70 -11.29 2.08
CA VAL A 59 21.73 -11.73 0.68
C VAL A 59 20.65 -12.79 0.42
N ASP A 60 20.39 -13.67 1.39
CA ASP A 60 19.33 -14.67 1.29
C ASP A 60 17.95 -14.01 1.17
N ASP A 61 17.70 -12.95 1.95
CA ASP A 61 16.46 -12.15 1.84
C ASP A 61 16.33 -11.53 0.44
N LEU A 62 17.41 -10.94 -0.09
CA LEU A 62 17.40 -10.34 -1.43
C LEU A 62 17.10 -11.38 -2.52
N VAL A 63 17.67 -12.58 -2.41
CA VAL A 63 17.43 -13.69 -3.33
C VAL A 63 16.01 -14.24 -3.17
N GLU A 64 15.50 -14.32 -1.95
CA GLU A 64 14.12 -14.74 -1.69
C GLU A 64 13.11 -13.77 -2.31
N TRP A 65 13.34 -12.45 -2.17
CA TRP A 65 12.47 -11.41 -2.70
C TRP A 65 12.63 -11.17 -4.20
N ASN A 66 13.78 -11.59 -4.75
CA ASN A 66 14.13 -11.44 -6.16
C ASN A 66 14.79 -12.73 -6.69
N PRO A 67 14.01 -13.77 -7.00
CA PRO A 67 14.55 -15.07 -7.40
C PRO A 67 15.48 -15.05 -8.62
N ASP A 68 15.35 -14.08 -9.51
CA ASP A 68 16.25 -13.89 -10.66
C ASP A 68 17.70 -13.56 -10.26
N LEU A 69 17.91 -13.04 -9.05
CA LEU A 69 19.24 -12.83 -8.48
C LEU A 69 19.95 -14.13 -8.07
N ALA A 70 19.22 -15.25 -7.92
CA ALA A 70 19.82 -16.55 -7.62
C ALA A 70 20.65 -17.10 -8.77
N VAL A 71 20.38 -16.64 -10.01
CA VAL A 71 21.01 -17.15 -11.23
C VAL A 71 21.36 -15.98 -12.14
N THR A 72 22.55 -15.41 -11.94
CA THR A 72 23.09 -14.40 -12.87
C THR A 72 23.72 -15.11 -14.08
N PRO A 73 23.21 -14.95 -15.32
CA PRO A 73 23.78 -15.63 -16.48
C PRO A 73 25.26 -15.27 -16.66
N GLY A 74 26.14 -16.27 -16.60
CA GLY A 74 27.59 -16.09 -16.76
C GLY A 74 28.41 -16.12 -15.46
N LEU A 75 27.77 -16.26 -14.28
CA LEU A 75 28.45 -16.55 -13.02
C LEU A 75 27.87 -17.80 -12.34
N GLU A 76 28.73 -18.58 -11.69
CA GLU A 76 28.33 -19.84 -11.04
C GLU A 76 27.66 -19.63 -9.67
N SER A 77 27.84 -18.49 -8.99
CA SER A 77 27.22 -18.21 -7.68
C SER A 77 27.26 -16.75 -7.22
N ALA A 78 27.30 -15.77 -8.13
CA ALA A 78 27.28 -14.35 -7.73
C ALA A 78 25.87 -13.78 -7.91
N CYS A 79 25.29 -13.31 -6.82
CA CYS A 79 24.08 -12.49 -6.82
C CYS A 79 24.49 -11.07 -7.24
N GLU A 80 24.02 -10.62 -8.41
CA GLU A 80 24.29 -9.27 -8.93
C GLU A 80 23.00 -8.64 -9.50
N PHE A 81 22.77 -7.38 -9.17
CA PHE A 81 21.66 -6.60 -9.72
C PHE A 81 21.97 -6.21 -11.15
N GLN A 82 21.02 -6.39 -12.07
CA GLN A 82 21.21 -6.01 -13.47
C GLN A 82 20.72 -4.58 -13.72
N GLY A 83 21.55 -3.79 -14.41
CA GLY A 83 21.15 -2.48 -14.90
C GLY A 83 19.95 -2.60 -15.85
N GLY A 84 18.99 -1.69 -15.73
CA GLY A 84 17.77 -1.73 -16.56
C GLY A 84 16.56 -2.35 -15.85
N PHE A 85 16.74 -2.89 -14.65
CA PHE A 85 15.66 -3.44 -13.84
C PHE A 85 15.59 -2.85 -12.42
N ARG A 86 14.46 -3.08 -11.78
CA ARG A 86 14.16 -2.78 -10.39
C ARG A 86 14.00 -4.07 -9.59
N TYR A 87 14.51 -4.06 -8.36
CA TYR A 87 14.53 -5.20 -7.45
C TYR A 87 14.03 -4.77 -6.06
N CYS A 88 13.33 -5.65 -5.36
CA CYS A 88 12.82 -5.39 -4.02
C CYS A 88 13.95 -5.45 -2.98
N VAL A 89 14.04 -4.44 -2.13
CA VAL A 89 15.06 -4.34 -1.05
C VAL A 89 14.47 -4.07 0.32
N SER A 90 13.18 -3.78 0.41
CA SER A 90 12.46 -3.60 1.68
C SER A 90 10.98 -3.94 1.47
N PRO A 91 10.57 -5.18 1.73
CA PRO A 91 9.18 -5.59 1.59
C PRO A 91 8.28 -4.93 2.63
N ASP A 92 6.98 -4.82 2.34
CA ASP A 92 6.02 -4.42 3.36
C ASP A 92 5.82 -5.57 4.37
N GLU A 93 6.28 -5.38 5.61
CA GLU A 93 6.14 -6.36 6.69
C GLU A 93 4.72 -6.43 7.25
N ARG A 94 3.86 -5.46 6.91
CA ARG A 94 2.44 -5.56 7.25
C ARG A 94 1.83 -6.55 6.30
N ARG A 95 1.60 -7.75 6.82
CA ARG A 95 0.78 -8.77 6.15
C ARG A 95 -0.28 -9.21 7.12
N TRP A 96 -1.53 -8.83 6.87
CA TRP A 96 -2.62 -9.49 7.59
C TRP A 96 -2.64 -10.98 7.24
N PRO A 97 -2.86 -11.88 8.23
CA PRO A 97 -2.72 -13.33 8.05
C PRO A 97 -3.62 -13.93 6.95
N ASP A 98 -4.61 -13.20 6.46
CA ASP A 98 -5.57 -13.64 5.43
C ASP A 98 -5.43 -12.89 4.08
N MET A 99 -4.32 -12.18 3.84
CA MET A 99 -4.09 -11.54 2.53
C MET A 99 -3.56 -12.52 1.48
N THR A 100 -4.03 -12.35 0.24
CA THR A 100 -3.52 -13.09 -0.92
C THR A 100 -2.05 -12.76 -1.22
N GLU A 101 -1.30 -13.75 -1.73
CA GLU A 101 0.10 -13.60 -2.18
C GLU A 101 0.27 -12.57 -3.31
N TYR A 102 -0.82 -12.24 -4.01
CA TYR A 102 -0.84 -11.26 -5.11
C TYR A 102 -1.10 -9.83 -4.65
N CYS A 103 -1.29 -9.57 -3.35
CA CYS A 103 -1.47 -8.22 -2.84
C CYS A 103 -0.18 -7.42 -3.08
N VAL A 104 -0.22 -6.42 -3.95
CA VAL A 104 0.93 -5.55 -4.29
C VAL A 104 0.92 -4.22 -3.53
N ARG A 105 -0.18 -3.92 -2.84
CA ARG A 105 -0.35 -2.70 -2.06
C ARG A 105 -1.49 -2.87 -1.05
N GLU A 106 -1.18 -2.73 0.22
CA GLU A 106 -2.18 -2.55 1.26
C GLU A 106 -2.71 -1.12 1.24
N THR A 107 -4.02 -0.96 1.32
CA THR A 107 -4.65 0.33 1.58
C THR A 107 -5.94 0.09 2.31
N VAL A 108 -6.30 1.05 3.15
CA VAL A 108 -7.54 1.02 3.91
C VAL A 108 -8.51 1.97 3.22
N ALA A 109 -9.77 1.55 3.08
CA ALA A 109 -10.81 2.42 2.58
C ALA A 109 -10.93 3.65 3.47
N GLU A 110 -10.80 4.84 2.88
CA GLU A 110 -11.01 6.07 3.63
C GLU A 110 -12.46 6.10 4.18
N PRO A 111 -12.66 6.70 5.35
CA PRO A 111 -14.00 6.81 5.92
C PRO A 111 -14.99 7.45 4.94
N GLY A 112 -16.17 6.85 4.79
CA GLY A 112 -17.23 7.35 3.92
C GLY A 112 -17.09 7.01 2.43
N TRP A 113 -16.05 6.28 2.03
CA TRP A 113 -15.98 5.69 0.70
C TRP A 113 -16.95 4.51 0.58
N SER A 114 -17.74 4.49 -0.49
CA SER A 114 -18.42 3.26 -0.88
C SER A 114 -17.43 2.27 -1.49
N CYS A 115 -17.79 1.00 -1.53
CA CYS A 115 -17.02 -0.03 -2.25
C CYS A 115 -16.77 0.37 -3.72
N ALA A 116 -17.75 1.02 -4.36
CA ALA A 116 -17.62 1.52 -5.72
C ALA A 116 -16.64 2.69 -5.85
N ASP A 117 -16.63 3.62 -4.89
CA ASP A 117 -15.66 4.72 -4.85
C ASP A 117 -14.23 4.19 -4.70
N TYR A 118 -14.05 3.19 -3.82
CA TYR A 118 -12.77 2.52 -3.62
C TYR A 118 -12.28 1.83 -4.90
N ALA A 119 -13.14 1.02 -5.53
CA ALA A 119 -12.80 0.37 -6.78
C ALA A 119 -12.47 1.39 -7.88
N PHE A 120 -13.24 2.46 -8.00
CA PHE A 120 -13.00 3.54 -8.96
C PHE A 120 -11.65 4.22 -8.74
N TRP A 121 -11.34 4.61 -7.49
CA TRP A 121 -10.13 5.35 -7.15
C TRP A 121 -8.85 4.56 -7.44
N PHE A 122 -8.88 3.25 -7.20
CA PHE A 122 -7.76 2.35 -7.48
C PHE A 122 -7.81 1.73 -8.88
N GLY A 123 -8.76 2.14 -9.74
CA GLY A 123 -8.89 1.62 -11.10
C GLY A 123 -9.17 0.12 -11.17
N LEU A 124 -9.87 -0.41 -10.15
CA LEU A 124 -10.22 -1.81 -10.00
C LEU A 124 -11.59 -2.09 -10.62
N ASN A 125 -11.74 -3.30 -11.17
CA ASN A 125 -13.06 -3.86 -11.42
C ASN A 125 -13.63 -4.38 -10.10
N ILE A 126 -14.90 -4.10 -9.80
CA ILE A 126 -15.57 -4.57 -8.59
C ILE A 126 -15.48 -6.09 -8.42
N THR A 127 -15.51 -6.83 -9.53
CA THR A 127 -15.38 -8.30 -9.56
C THR A 127 -14.01 -8.74 -9.04
N HIS A 128 -12.94 -8.08 -9.45
CA HIS A 128 -11.59 -8.37 -8.96
C HIS A 128 -11.43 -7.97 -7.49
N LEU A 129 -12.04 -6.85 -7.07
CA LEU A 129 -12.02 -6.44 -5.67
C LEU A 129 -12.64 -7.52 -4.76
N ASN A 130 -13.77 -8.12 -5.20
CA ASN A 130 -14.44 -9.19 -4.49
C ASN A 130 -13.65 -10.50 -4.51
N GLU A 131 -13.01 -10.85 -5.63
CA GLU A 131 -12.15 -12.03 -5.74
C GLU A 131 -10.97 -11.97 -4.76
N TRP A 132 -10.38 -10.79 -4.59
CA TRP A 132 -9.28 -10.58 -3.65
C TRP A 132 -9.73 -10.47 -2.19
N ASN A 133 -10.98 -10.06 -1.95
CA ASN A 133 -11.51 -9.81 -0.61
C ASN A 133 -12.89 -10.48 -0.45
N PRO A 134 -12.98 -11.82 -0.46
CA PRO A 134 -14.27 -12.53 -0.51
C PRO A 134 -15.20 -12.20 0.66
N ASN A 135 -14.64 -11.77 1.80
CA ASN A 135 -15.41 -11.38 2.99
C ASN A 135 -16.22 -10.09 2.80
N ILE A 136 -15.93 -9.23 1.80
CA ILE A 136 -16.75 -8.04 1.53
C ILE A 136 -18.09 -8.40 0.87
N GLY A 137 -18.24 -9.64 0.37
CA GLY A 137 -19.42 -10.09 -0.34
C GLY A 137 -19.44 -9.67 -1.82
N ARG A 138 -20.24 -10.37 -2.62
CA ARG A 138 -20.23 -10.20 -4.09
C ARG A 138 -20.80 -8.85 -4.52
N ASP A 139 -21.69 -8.29 -3.73
CA ASP A 139 -22.33 -7.01 -3.97
C ASP A 139 -21.80 -5.95 -2.98
N CYS A 140 -20.63 -6.20 -2.38
CA CYS A 140 -20.03 -5.40 -1.31
C CYS A 140 -20.93 -5.23 -0.08
N GLU A 141 -21.82 -6.19 0.18
CA GLU A 141 -22.81 -6.15 1.25
C GLU A 141 -22.19 -6.14 2.66
N ASN A 142 -20.94 -6.60 2.78
CA ASN A 142 -20.17 -6.64 4.02
C ASN A 142 -18.97 -5.66 3.99
N TYR A 143 -18.93 -4.74 3.04
CA TYR A 143 -17.86 -3.76 2.93
C TYR A 143 -17.88 -2.79 4.11
N GLN A 144 -16.76 -2.70 4.84
CA GLN A 144 -16.60 -1.81 5.99
C GLN A 144 -15.43 -0.86 5.75
N THR A 145 -15.65 0.44 5.93
CA THR A 145 -14.57 1.43 5.97
C THR A 145 -13.85 1.37 7.31
N ALA A 146 -12.64 1.93 7.41
CA ALA A 146 -12.01 2.12 8.72
C ALA A 146 -12.78 3.17 9.54
N GLY A 147 -13.79 2.69 10.26
CA GLY A 147 -14.74 3.51 10.99
C GLY A 147 -16.13 2.98 10.75
N ASN A 148 -16.56 2.04 11.59
CA ASN A 148 -17.81 1.29 11.43
C ASN A 148 -19.02 2.03 12.03
N ASN A 149 -18.86 3.26 12.52
CA ASN A 149 -19.95 4.21 12.66
C ASN A 149 -19.62 5.51 11.90
N GLY A 150 -20.63 6.22 11.39
CA GLY A 150 -20.45 7.47 10.67
C GLY A 150 -19.72 8.57 11.46
N CYS A 151 -19.57 8.41 12.78
CA CYS A 151 -18.80 9.31 13.62
C CYS A 151 -17.31 8.98 13.71
N ASP A 152 -16.87 7.77 13.37
CA ASP A 152 -15.49 7.33 13.58
C ASP A 152 -14.49 8.21 12.83
N GLN A 153 -14.89 8.79 11.69
CA GLN A 153 -14.11 9.78 10.96
C GLN A 153 -13.81 11.05 11.80
N PHE A 154 -14.76 11.50 12.64
CA PHE A 154 -14.61 12.68 13.48
C PHE A 154 -13.96 12.34 14.82
N VAL A 155 -14.23 11.13 15.34
CA VAL A 155 -13.70 10.66 16.62
C VAL A 155 -12.23 10.30 16.52
N ASN A 156 -11.85 9.54 15.49
CA ASN A 156 -10.50 8.99 15.39
C ASN A 156 -9.52 9.95 14.70
N ASN A 157 -9.98 10.71 13.69
CA ASN A 157 -9.09 11.60 12.93
C ASN A 157 -9.01 13.01 13.54
N ILE A 158 -10.14 13.57 13.98
CA ILE A 158 -10.21 14.95 14.51
C ILE A 158 -10.16 14.97 16.06
N LYS A 159 -10.10 13.79 16.70
CA LYS A 159 -10.00 13.63 18.16
C LYS A 159 -11.15 14.30 18.93
N ILE A 160 -12.35 14.32 18.35
CA ILE A 160 -13.57 14.82 19.00
C ILE A 160 -14.33 13.65 19.62
N PRO A 161 -14.64 13.63 20.92
CA PRO A 161 -15.48 12.56 21.49
C PRO A 161 -16.84 12.46 20.76
N GLN A 162 -17.33 11.25 20.46
CA GLN A 162 -18.57 11.03 19.71
C GLN A 162 -19.75 11.81 20.31
N ALA A 163 -19.92 11.75 21.63
CA ALA A 163 -20.98 12.47 22.34
C ALA A 163 -20.95 13.98 22.07
N ARG A 164 -19.76 14.56 21.88
CA ARG A 164 -19.57 15.98 21.56
C ARG A 164 -19.91 16.26 20.10
N PHE A 165 -19.47 15.41 19.18
CA PHE A 165 -19.81 15.54 17.76
C PHE A 165 -21.33 15.45 17.52
N VAL A 166 -22.00 14.49 18.16
CA VAL A 166 -23.47 14.34 18.12
C VAL A 166 -24.16 15.55 18.74
N ALA A 167 -23.64 16.09 19.85
CA ALA A 167 -24.21 17.28 20.48
C ALA A 167 -24.15 18.53 19.57
N TRP A 168 -23.12 18.65 18.73
CA TRP A 168 -22.99 19.75 17.77
C TRP A 168 -23.75 19.52 16.47
N ASN A 169 -24.02 18.25 16.13
CA ASN A 169 -24.71 17.87 14.90
C ASN A 169 -25.88 16.93 15.20
N PRO A 170 -26.97 17.38 15.86
CA PRO A 170 -28.04 16.47 16.33
C PRO A 170 -28.72 15.66 15.22
N SER A 171 -28.69 16.14 13.97
CA SER A 171 -29.23 15.45 12.80
C SER A 171 -28.51 14.14 12.46
N VAL A 172 -27.30 13.92 12.99
CA VAL A 172 -26.54 12.68 12.72
C VAL A 172 -27.05 11.49 13.54
N GLY A 173 -27.87 11.72 14.57
CA GLY A 173 -28.32 10.67 15.48
C GLY A 173 -27.24 10.20 16.46
N SER A 174 -27.65 9.57 17.56
CA SER A 174 -26.73 9.09 18.60
C SER A 174 -25.79 7.98 18.12
N ASP A 175 -26.25 7.22 17.13
CA ASP A 175 -25.51 6.14 16.46
C ASP A 175 -24.82 6.61 15.17
N CYS A 176 -24.90 7.91 14.85
CA CYS A 176 -24.28 8.51 13.68
C CYS A 176 -24.80 7.98 12.34
N SER A 177 -25.99 7.37 12.35
CA SER A 177 -26.68 6.85 11.15
C SER A 177 -27.15 7.97 10.20
N GLY A 178 -27.30 9.19 10.69
CA GLY A 178 -27.71 10.38 9.93
C GLY A 178 -26.55 11.16 9.30
N VAL A 179 -25.32 10.63 9.33
CA VAL A 179 -24.19 11.23 8.60
C VAL A 179 -24.37 10.97 7.10
N VAL A 180 -24.30 12.03 6.31
CA VAL A 180 -24.53 12.06 4.86
C VAL A 180 -23.21 12.42 4.18
N LYS A 181 -22.89 11.68 3.10
CA LYS A 181 -21.72 11.95 2.28
C LYS A 181 -21.79 13.36 1.69
N ASN A 182 -20.65 14.06 1.63
CA ASN A 182 -20.49 15.40 1.07
C ASN A 182 -21.28 16.52 1.78
N TYR A 183 -21.63 16.32 3.06
CA TYR A 183 -22.19 17.38 3.91
C TYR A 183 -21.14 17.94 4.86
N ASP A 184 -21.28 19.22 5.17
CA ASP A 184 -20.45 19.91 6.16
C ASP A 184 -21.02 19.69 7.57
N TYR A 185 -20.13 19.36 8.51
CA TYR A 185 -20.46 19.13 9.92
C TYR A 185 -19.65 20.04 10.83
N CYS A 186 -20.24 20.44 11.95
CA CYS A 186 -19.56 21.21 12.98
C CYS A 186 -18.55 20.32 13.70
N VAL A 187 -17.26 20.64 13.56
CA VAL A 187 -16.13 19.91 14.16
C VAL A 187 -15.33 20.76 15.17
N ALA A 188 -15.69 22.02 15.33
CA ALA A 188 -15.13 22.89 16.36
C ALA A 188 -16.10 24.02 16.71
N ILE A 189 -16.04 24.47 17.97
CA ILE A 189 -16.70 25.69 18.44
C ILE A 189 -15.65 26.57 19.14
N PRO A 190 -15.83 27.91 19.21
CA PRO A 190 -14.82 28.81 19.78
C PRO A 190 -14.37 28.48 21.21
N SER A 191 -15.20 27.81 22.00
CA SER A 191 -14.92 27.45 23.40
C SER A 191 -14.34 26.04 23.60
N TRP A 192 -14.04 25.30 22.52
CA TRP A 192 -13.45 23.98 22.61
C TRP A 192 -12.17 23.86 21.79
N GLN A 193 -11.11 23.39 22.44
CA GLN A 193 -9.91 22.91 21.78
C GLN A 193 -9.81 21.39 22.01
N PRO A 194 -9.37 20.62 21.00
CA PRO A 194 -9.03 19.22 21.19
C PRO A 194 -8.04 19.05 22.34
N PRO A 195 -8.17 18.01 23.17
CA PRO A 195 -7.10 17.63 24.08
C PRO A 195 -5.80 17.45 23.27
N ALA A 196 -4.70 18.01 23.78
CA ALA A 196 -3.37 17.81 23.21
C ALA A 196 -2.96 16.33 23.23
#